data_AF-A0A7R9ZFL7-F1
#
_entry.id   AF-A0A7R9ZFL7-F1
#
_cell.length_a   1.000
_cell.length_b   1.000
_cell.length_c   1.000
_cell.angle_alpha   90.00
_cell.angle_beta   90.00
_cell.angle_gamma   90.00
#
_symmetry.space_group_name_H-M   'P 1'
#
loop_
_entity.id
_entity.type
_entity.pdbx_description
1 polymer ?
#
loop_
_entity_poly.entity_id
_entity_poly.type
_entity_poly.pdbx_seq_one_letter_code
_entity_poly.pdbx_strand_id
1 'polypeptide(L)'
;IKGEYVVNIPLDVTGPSTLEVVTNVLGEVASIFPDPWFHVGGDELPSDCMRENNEVMARANEDIPKAVHTFETSVRKYLESKHNKTLVFWDDADGLHGFNADGVVMEVWHRQKVTKYVKEGIPFIDTGYWYLDVGCKTTRACHRRTAELNSSLGGEACAWELTQGECKSKENNGETWERRFDRIVWRKLIGFSEAMWSPQSVTFDLGRSKQAASW
;
A
#
# COMPACT_ATOMS: atom_id res chain seq x y z
N ILE A 1 -4.60 7.71 25.00
CA ILE A 1 -5.70 7.10 24.23
C ILE A 1 -5.38 5.61 24.14
N LYS A 2 -6.09 4.76 24.89
CA LYS A 2 -6.04 3.31 24.69
C LYS A 2 -6.91 3.07 23.46
N GLY A 3 -6.27 2.81 22.31
CA GLY A 3 -6.95 2.61 21.04
C GLY A 3 -7.72 1.30 21.04
N GLU A 4 -8.93 1.31 21.59
CA GLU A 4 -9.92 0.30 21.32
C GLU A 4 -10.81 0.85 20.20
N TYR A 5 -10.80 0.17 19.06
CA TYR A 5 -11.57 0.39 17.84
C TYR A 5 -11.09 1.53 16.92
N VAL A 6 -10.24 1.16 15.95
CA VAL A 6 -10.37 1.76 14.61
C VAL A 6 -11.69 1.24 14.06
N VAL A 7 -12.70 2.11 13.99
CA VAL A 7 -13.97 1.78 13.35
C VAL A 7 -13.70 1.80 11.84
N ASN A 8 -13.43 0.62 11.27
CA ASN A 8 -13.23 0.45 9.83
C ASN A 8 -14.60 0.36 9.14
N ILE A 9 -15.20 1.52 8.86
CA ILE A 9 -16.46 1.64 8.11
C ILE A 9 -16.13 2.17 6.72
N PRO A 10 -16.52 1.47 5.64
CA PRO A 10 -16.28 1.93 4.29
C PRO A 10 -17.23 3.08 3.93
N LEU A 11 -16.81 3.92 2.98
CA LEU A 11 -17.71 4.88 2.36
C LEU A 11 -18.83 4.14 1.61
N ASP A 12 -20.07 4.64 1.68
CA ASP A 12 -21.13 4.15 0.80
C ASP A 12 -20.88 4.67 -0.63
N VAL A 13 -20.19 3.87 -1.43
CA VAL A 13 -19.83 4.16 -2.82
C VAL A 13 -21.00 4.12 -3.80
N THR A 14 -22.19 3.71 -3.35
CA THR A 14 -23.39 3.60 -4.20
C THR A 14 -24.18 4.92 -4.27
N GLY A 15 -23.93 5.84 -3.32
CA GLY A 15 -24.58 7.14 -3.25
C GLY A 15 -23.92 8.18 -4.17
N PRO A 16 -24.69 9.01 -4.90
CA PRO A 16 -24.13 10.03 -5.79
C PRO A 16 -23.35 11.12 -5.04
N SER A 17 -23.76 11.44 -3.81
CA SER A 17 -23.08 12.43 -2.96
C SER A 17 -21.66 12.00 -2.56
N THR A 18 -21.42 10.69 -2.39
CA THR A 18 -20.10 10.17 -2.03
C THR A 18 -19.09 10.47 -3.13
N LEU A 19 -19.44 10.21 -4.39
CA LEU A 19 -18.55 10.48 -5.53
C LEU A 19 -18.23 11.98 -5.65
N GLU A 20 -19.22 12.85 -5.47
CA GLU A 20 -19.03 14.30 -5.49
C GLU A 20 -18.06 14.75 -4.38
N VAL A 21 -18.29 14.32 -3.14
CA VAL A 21 -17.42 14.67 -2.01
C VAL A 21 -16.00 14.15 -2.23
N VAL A 22 -15.83 12.89 -2.63
CA VAL A 22 -14.51 12.30 -2.86
C VAL A 22 -13.77 13.00 -3.99
N THR A 23 -14.42 13.26 -5.13
CA THR A 23 -13.75 13.93 -6.26
C THR A 23 -13.38 15.38 -5.95
N ASN A 24 -14.21 16.10 -5.18
CA ASN A 24 -13.86 17.45 -4.72
C ASN A 24 -12.63 17.44 -3.80
N VAL A 25 -12.62 16.57 -2.79
CA VAL A 25 -11.48 16.45 -1.85
C VAL A 25 -10.22 16.01 -2.57
N LEU A 26 -10.28 14.93 -3.35
CA LEU A 26 -9.11 14.42 -4.06
C LEU A 26 -8.63 15.40 -5.14
N GLY A 27 -9.53 16.16 -5.76
CA GLY A 27 -9.15 17.20 -6.73
C GLY A 27 -8.37 18.36 -6.10
N GLU A 28 -8.74 18.78 -4.89
CA GLU A 28 -7.98 19.78 -4.14
C GLU A 28 -6.58 19.25 -3.81
N VAL A 29 -6.49 18.04 -3.26
CA VAL A 29 -5.22 17.37 -2.94
C VAL A 29 -4.35 17.22 -4.20
N ALA A 30 -4.92 16.73 -5.31
CA ALA A 30 -4.22 16.54 -6.57
C ALA A 30 -3.68 17.84 -7.19
N SER A 31 -4.29 18.98 -6.85
CA SER A 31 -3.83 20.31 -7.29
C SER A 31 -2.66 20.84 -6.45
N ILE A 32 -2.50 20.36 -5.22
CA ILE A 32 -1.40 20.73 -4.31
C ILE A 32 -0.14 19.93 -4.63
N PHE A 33 -0.29 18.63 -4.88
CA PHE A 33 0.85 17.73 -5.10
C PHE A 33 1.18 17.61 -6.60
N PRO A 34 2.39 18.03 -7.04
CA PRO A 34 2.74 18.04 -8.46
C PRO A 34 3.12 16.66 -9.02
N ASP A 35 3.32 15.66 -8.16
CA ASP A 35 3.71 14.32 -8.57
C ASP A 35 2.71 13.72 -9.57
N PRO A 36 3.16 13.09 -10.68
CA PRO A 36 2.24 12.55 -11.68
C PRO A 36 1.44 11.35 -11.15
N TRP A 37 1.87 10.69 -10.08
CA TRP A 37 1.19 9.55 -9.51
C TRP A 37 0.32 9.95 -8.34
N PHE A 38 -0.83 9.29 -8.20
CA PHE A 38 -1.77 9.55 -7.11
C PHE A 38 -2.27 8.22 -6.54
N HIS A 39 -1.85 7.91 -5.31
CA HIS A 39 -2.28 6.71 -4.62
C HIS A 39 -3.70 6.89 -4.06
N VAL A 40 -4.63 6.02 -4.43
CA VAL A 40 -6.05 6.10 -4.02
C VAL A 40 -6.48 5.03 -3.03
N GLY A 41 -5.57 4.14 -2.64
CA GLY A 41 -5.85 3.07 -1.67
C GLY A 41 -6.53 1.88 -2.34
N GLY A 42 -7.64 1.42 -1.75
CA GLY A 42 -8.44 0.30 -2.25
C GLY A 42 -8.18 -1.03 -1.56
N ASP A 43 -7.46 -1.04 -0.45
CA ASP A 43 -7.15 -2.22 0.37
C ASP A 43 -8.23 -2.55 1.41
N GLU A 44 -8.30 -3.83 1.78
CA GLU A 44 -9.02 -4.35 2.95
C GLU A 44 -10.49 -3.90 3.11
N LEU A 45 -11.21 -3.67 2.00
CA LEU A 45 -12.59 -3.16 2.02
C LEU A 45 -13.54 -4.08 2.84
N PRO A 46 -14.03 -3.64 4.02
CA PRO A 46 -14.95 -4.44 4.82
C PRO A 46 -16.39 -4.27 4.32
N SER A 47 -16.72 -4.95 3.22
CA SER A 47 -17.98 -4.76 2.49
C SER A 47 -19.24 -5.31 3.17
N ASP A 48 -19.11 -5.99 4.31
CA ASP A 48 -20.23 -6.69 4.97
C ASP A 48 -21.35 -5.72 5.38
N CYS A 49 -21.02 -4.54 5.92
CA CYS A 49 -22.04 -3.56 6.31
C CYS A 49 -22.83 -3.00 5.10
N MET A 50 -22.22 -2.97 3.91
CA MET A 50 -22.91 -2.59 2.69
C MET A 50 -23.89 -3.67 2.25
N ARG A 51 -23.56 -4.95 2.46
CA ARG A 51 -24.43 -6.10 2.16
C ARG A 51 -25.62 -6.22 3.11
N GLU A 52 -25.45 -5.79 4.35
CA GLU A 52 -26.51 -5.75 5.36
C GLU A 52 -27.51 -4.60 5.17
N ASN A 53 -27.16 -3.60 4.34
CA ASN A 53 -28.00 -2.43 4.10
C ASN A 53 -28.82 -2.59 2.81
N ASN A 54 -30.13 -2.78 2.95
CA ASN A 54 -31.06 -2.97 1.83
C ASN A 54 -31.06 -1.80 0.83
N GLU A 55 -30.88 -0.56 1.27
CA GLU A 55 -30.84 0.59 0.36
C GLU A 55 -29.54 0.61 -0.47
N VAL A 56 -28.41 0.26 0.15
CA VAL A 56 -27.12 0.15 -0.52
C VAL A 56 -27.14 -0.99 -1.52
N MET A 57 -27.67 -2.15 -1.15
CA MET A 57 -27.83 -3.29 -2.06
C MET A 57 -28.75 -2.96 -3.24
N ALA A 58 -29.85 -2.25 -3.00
CA ALA A 58 -30.74 -1.78 -4.07
C ALA A 58 -30.01 -0.82 -5.03
N ARG A 59 -29.23 0.14 -4.52
CA ARG A 59 -28.42 1.06 -5.35
C ARG A 59 -27.30 0.34 -6.11
N ALA A 60 -26.68 -0.66 -5.48
CA ALA A 60 -25.64 -1.49 -6.09
C ALA A 60 -26.18 -2.54 -7.08
N ASN A 61 -27.51 -2.67 -7.22
CA ASN A 61 -28.15 -3.73 -7.99
C ASN A 61 -27.63 -5.13 -7.57
N GLU A 62 -27.59 -5.33 -6.25
CA GLU A 62 -27.14 -6.56 -5.57
C GLU A 62 -25.67 -6.96 -5.82
N ASP A 63 -24.85 -6.08 -6.42
CA ASP A 63 -23.46 -6.35 -6.80
C ASP A 63 -22.50 -5.29 -6.23
N ILE A 64 -22.16 -5.44 -4.94
CA ILE A 64 -21.22 -4.53 -4.25
C ILE A 64 -19.86 -4.44 -4.94
N PRO A 65 -19.18 -5.54 -5.32
CA PRO A 65 -17.89 -5.44 -6.01
C PRO A 65 -17.95 -4.61 -7.30
N LYS A 66 -19.00 -4.77 -8.11
CA LYS A 66 -19.19 -3.96 -9.32
C LYS A 66 -19.45 -2.50 -8.99
N ALA A 67 -20.19 -2.20 -7.93
CA ALA A 67 -20.42 -0.83 -7.47
C ALA A 67 -19.11 -0.16 -7.04
N VAL A 68 -18.25 -0.86 -6.28
CA VAL A 68 -16.92 -0.39 -5.88
C VAL A 68 -16.05 -0.14 -7.11
N HIS A 69 -15.98 -1.09 -8.04
CA HIS A 69 -15.23 -0.93 -9.27
C HIS A 69 -15.71 0.27 -10.11
N THR A 70 -17.02 0.49 -10.18
CA THR A 70 -17.61 1.64 -10.89
C THR A 70 -17.22 2.96 -10.23
N PHE A 71 -17.21 3.00 -8.90
CA PHE A 71 -16.79 4.16 -8.13
C PHE A 71 -15.30 4.48 -8.34
N GLU A 72 -14.42 3.50 -8.18
CA GLU A 72 -12.98 3.65 -8.40
C GLU A 72 -12.67 4.10 -9.83
N THR A 73 -13.35 3.50 -10.82
CA THR A 73 -13.24 3.92 -12.24
C THR A 73 -13.68 5.36 -12.45
N SER A 74 -14.70 5.82 -11.71
CA SER A 74 -15.19 7.21 -11.80
C SER A 74 -14.19 8.19 -11.18
N VAL A 75 -13.65 7.86 -10.01
CA VAL A 75 -12.58 8.63 -9.35
C VAL A 75 -11.34 8.72 -10.25
N ARG A 76 -10.94 7.59 -10.84
CA ARG A 76 -9.86 7.50 -11.81
C ARG A 76 -10.04 8.45 -12.98
N LYS A 77 -11.15 8.33 -13.71
CA LYS A 77 -11.43 9.17 -14.88
C LYS A 77 -11.43 10.65 -14.51
N TYR A 78 -11.94 10.99 -13.34
CA TYR A 78 -11.91 12.36 -12.84
C TYR A 78 -10.47 12.86 -12.65
N LEU A 79 -9.63 12.14 -11.90
CA LEU A 79 -8.25 12.53 -11.63
C LEU A 79 -7.37 12.55 -12.88
N GLU A 80 -7.52 11.57 -13.78
CA GLU A 80 -6.83 11.55 -15.07
C GLU A 80 -7.22 12.77 -15.92
N SER A 81 -8.52 13.02 -16.10
CA SER A 81 -8.98 14.07 -17.02
C SER A 81 -8.82 15.50 -16.49
N LYS A 82 -8.91 15.69 -15.17
CA LYS A 82 -8.85 17.03 -14.54
C LYS A 82 -7.49 17.40 -14.02
N HIS A 83 -6.69 16.41 -13.61
CA HIS A 83 -5.42 16.64 -12.91
C HIS A 83 -4.23 15.92 -13.57
N ASN A 84 -4.44 15.20 -14.68
CA ASN A 84 -3.39 14.47 -15.41
C ASN A 84 -2.59 13.53 -14.48
N LYS A 85 -3.29 12.83 -13.59
CA LYS A 85 -2.70 11.87 -12.66
C LYS A 85 -2.78 10.44 -13.19
N THR A 86 -1.71 9.67 -13.03
CA THR A 86 -1.72 8.21 -13.11
C THR A 86 -2.04 7.65 -11.73
N LEU A 87 -2.99 6.74 -11.64
CA LEU A 87 -3.42 6.24 -10.33
C LEU A 87 -2.60 5.04 -9.89
N VAL A 88 -2.34 5.00 -8.59
CA VAL A 88 -1.75 3.85 -7.89
C VAL A 88 -2.81 3.24 -6.98
N PHE A 89 -3.02 1.93 -7.11
CA PHE A 89 -3.97 1.18 -6.28
C PHE A 89 -3.24 0.08 -5.52
N TRP A 90 -3.71 -0.24 -4.32
CA TRP A 90 -3.35 -1.52 -3.71
C TRP A 90 -3.83 -2.69 -4.58
N ASP A 91 -3.07 -3.79 -4.55
CA ASP A 91 -3.32 -4.95 -5.39
C ASP A 91 -4.67 -5.67 -5.11
N ASP A 92 -5.38 -5.34 -4.04
CA ASP A 92 -6.74 -5.77 -3.74
C ASP A 92 -7.76 -5.36 -4.83
N ALA A 93 -7.56 -4.20 -5.45
CA ALA A 93 -8.46 -3.68 -6.48
C ALA A 93 -8.56 -4.61 -7.72
N ASP A 94 -7.50 -5.37 -8.02
CA ASP A 94 -7.49 -6.40 -9.07
C ASP A 94 -8.46 -7.57 -8.80
N GLY A 95 -8.87 -7.76 -7.54
CA GLY A 95 -9.89 -8.74 -7.16
C GLY A 95 -11.34 -8.28 -7.46
N LEU A 96 -11.54 -7.02 -7.84
CA LEU A 96 -12.87 -6.46 -8.05
C LEU A 96 -13.41 -6.78 -9.44
N HIS A 97 -14.73 -7.01 -9.51
CA HIS A 97 -15.40 -7.35 -10.75
C HIS A 97 -15.19 -6.27 -11.82
N GLY A 98 -14.55 -6.64 -12.94
CA GLY A 98 -14.35 -5.77 -14.08
C GLY A 98 -13.12 -4.85 -14.00
N PHE A 99 -12.26 -5.02 -12.99
CA PHE A 99 -11.03 -4.21 -12.86
C PHE A 99 -10.21 -4.21 -14.15
N ASN A 100 -9.89 -3.01 -14.65
CA ASN A 100 -9.00 -2.81 -15.79
C ASN A 100 -7.71 -2.14 -15.32
N ALA A 101 -6.61 -2.89 -15.41
CA ALA A 101 -5.28 -2.43 -15.04
C ALA A 101 -4.64 -1.50 -16.09
N ASP A 102 -5.26 -1.30 -17.26
CA ASP A 102 -4.74 -0.41 -18.30
C ASP A 102 -4.57 1.01 -17.76
N GLY A 103 -3.36 1.55 -17.78
CA GLY A 103 -3.09 2.93 -17.38
C GLY A 103 -3.10 3.19 -15.86
N VAL A 104 -3.10 2.14 -15.04
CA VAL A 104 -2.87 2.25 -13.58
C VAL A 104 -1.57 1.54 -13.19
N VAL A 105 -1.06 1.89 -12.02
CA VAL A 105 0.05 1.21 -11.35
C VAL A 105 -0.51 0.45 -10.15
N MET A 106 -0.06 -0.78 -9.94
CA MET A 106 -0.43 -1.56 -8.76
C MET A 106 0.68 -1.49 -7.70
N GLU A 107 0.34 -1.17 -6.46
CA GLU A 107 1.22 -1.35 -5.31
C GLU A 107 0.93 -2.71 -4.68
N VAL A 108 1.93 -3.60 -4.68
CA VAL A 108 1.77 -5.03 -4.41
C VAL A 108 2.32 -5.40 -3.06
N TRP A 109 1.40 -5.65 -2.12
CA TRP A 109 1.72 -6.21 -0.82
C TRP A 109 1.43 -7.72 -0.77
N HIS A 110 0.51 -8.22 -1.60
CA HIS A 110 0.30 -9.66 -1.79
C HIS A 110 1.28 -10.26 -2.82
N ARG A 111 2.46 -10.65 -2.36
CA ARG A 111 3.56 -11.19 -3.19
C ARG A 111 3.18 -12.32 -4.15
N GLN A 112 2.17 -13.13 -3.84
CA GLN A 112 1.67 -14.18 -4.73
C GLN A 112 1.13 -13.64 -6.06
N LYS A 113 0.75 -12.36 -6.14
CA LYS A 113 0.26 -11.71 -7.37
C LYS A 113 1.37 -11.19 -8.29
N VAL A 114 2.60 -11.05 -7.80
CA VAL A 114 3.71 -10.48 -8.60
C VAL A 114 3.94 -11.24 -9.90
N THR A 115 3.91 -12.58 -9.87
CA THR A 115 4.08 -13.41 -11.08
C THR A 115 3.01 -13.13 -12.13
N LYS A 116 1.77 -12.86 -11.71
CA LYS A 116 0.68 -12.48 -12.61
C LYS A 116 1.01 -11.16 -13.30
N TYR A 117 1.43 -10.14 -12.54
CA TYR A 117 1.68 -8.81 -13.08
C TYR A 117 2.87 -8.77 -14.03
N VAL A 118 3.93 -9.52 -13.72
CA VAL A 118 5.06 -9.72 -14.64
C VAL A 118 4.60 -10.38 -15.95
N LYS A 119 3.76 -11.42 -15.86
CA LYS A 119 3.27 -12.15 -17.04
C LYS A 119 2.33 -11.31 -17.92
N GLU A 120 1.49 -10.50 -17.28
CA GLU A 120 0.47 -9.68 -17.95
C GLU A 120 1.00 -8.28 -18.35
N GLY A 121 2.22 -7.92 -17.93
CA GLY A 121 2.81 -6.61 -18.23
C GLY A 121 2.15 -5.46 -17.47
N ILE A 122 1.52 -5.74 -16.33
CA ILE A 122 0.88 -4.74 -15.47
C ILE A 122 1.98 -3.99 -14.72
N PRO A 123 2.08 -2.65 -14.83
CA PRO A 123 3.07 -1.88 -14.08
C PRO A 123 2.82 -1.97 -12.57
N PHE A 124 3.86 -2.21 -11.79
CA PHE A 124 3.70 -2.39 -10.35
C PHE A 124 4.89 -1.90 -9.52
N ILE A 125 4.61 -1.56 -8.27
CA ILE A 125 5.55 -1.25 -7.20
C ILE A 125 5.50 -2.41 -6.20
N ASP A 126 6.63 -2.99 -5.84
CA ASP A 126 6.67 -4.14 -4.92
C ASP A 126 6.93 -3.69 -3.48
N THR A 127 6.05 -4.05 -2.55
CA THR A 127 6.18 -3.66 -1.13
C THR A 127 6.12 -4.85 -0.18
N GLY A 128 5.65 -6.02 -0.65
CA GLY A 128 5.29 -7.14 0.21
C GLY A 128 6.44 -7.81 0.98
N TYR A 129 7.71 -7.43 0.74
CA TYR A 129 8.83 -7.84 1.61
C TYR A 129 9.30 -6.80 2.62
N TRP A 130 8.86 -5.55 2.51
CA TRP A 130 9.47 -4.42 3.20
C TRP A 130 8.52 -3.67 4.12
N TYR A 131 7.64 -4.41 4.80
CA TYR A 131 6.91 -3.91 5.95
C TYR A 131 7.90 -3.74 7.12
N LEU A 132 8.34 -2.50 7.35
CA LEU A 132 9.35 -2.16 8.34
C LEU A 132 8.83 -2.29 9.76
N ASP A 133 7.53 -2.21 9.97
CA ASP A 133 6.89 -2.30 11.28
C ASP A 133 6.85 -3.76 11.78
N VAL A 134 6.24 -4.67 11.02
CA VAL A 134 6.00 -6.08 11.42
C VAL A 134 6.72 -7.12 10.56
N GLY A 135 7.24 -6.74 9.38
CA GLY A 135 7.87 -7.63 8.42
C GLY A 135 9.37 -7.80 8.63
N CYS A 136 10.18 -7.09 7.83
CA CYS A 136 11.63 -7.27 7.84
C CYS A 136 12.24 -6.75 9.16
N LYS A 137 12.68 -7.66 10.03
CA LYS A 137 13.01 -7.32 11.45
C LYS A 137 14.39 -6.67 11.63
N THR A 138 15.30 -6.83 10.69
CA THR A 138 16.69 -6.33 10.77
C THR A 138 17.09 -5.68 9.46
N THR A 139 18.09 -4.79 9.49
CA THR A 139 18.66 -4.18 8.28
C THR A 139 19.05 -5.24 7.24
N ARG A 140 19.69 -6.35 7.66
CA ARG A 140 20.01 -7.47 6.77
C ARG A 140 18.77 -8.14 6.18
N ALA A 141 17.71 -8.32 6.98
CA ALA A 141 16.47 -8.90 6.49
C ALA A 141 15.75 -7.98 5.48
N CYS A 142 15.90 -6.66 5.64
CA CYS A 142 15.37 -5.68 4.70
C CYS A 142 16.24 -5.51 3.44
N HIS A 143 17.53 -5.87 3.50
CA HIS A 143 18.39 -6.00 2.32
C HIS A 143 18.03 -7.27 1.53
N ARG A 144 16.89 -7.23 0.85
CA ARG A 144 16.37 -8.31 0.03
C ARG A 144 16.36 -7.87 -1.43
N ARG A 145 16.90 -8.72 -2.31
CA ARG A 145 16.83 -8.54 -3.75
C ARG A 145 16.02 -9.69 -4.33
N THR A 146 15.08 -9.39 -5.21
CA THR A 146 14.29 -10.40 -5.91
C THR A 146 14.45 -10.23 -7.40
N ALA A 147 14.33 -11.32 -8.16
CA ALA A 147 14.45 -11.27 -9.61
C ALA A 147 13.33 -10.45 -10.24
N GLU A 148 12.14 -10.44 -9.60
CA GLU A 148 10.97 -9.74 -10.10
C GLU A 148 11.08 -8.22 -9.99
N LEU A 149 11.97 -7.67 -9.16
CA LEU A 149 12.23 -6.23 -9.10
C LEU A 149 12.73 -5.65 -10.43
N ASN A 150 13.41 -6.46 -11.25
CA ASN A 150 13.82 -6.01 -12.58
C ASN A 150 12.63 -5.78 -13.52
N SER A 151 11.46 -6.33 -13.18
CA SER A 151 10.21 -6.19 -13.94
C SER A 151 9.22 -5.25 -13.25
N SER A 152 9.55 -4.69 -12.08
CA SER A 152 8.74 -3.70 -11.38
C SER A 152 9.20 -2.28 -11.73
N LEU A 153 8.41 -1.28 -11.35
CA LEU A 153 8.80 0.13 -11.38
C LEU A 153 9.75 0.50 -10.23
N GLY A 154 9.92 -0.40 -9.27
CA GLY A 154 10.67 -0.22 -8.04
C GLY A 154 10.01 -0.97 -6.89
N GLY A 155 10.23 -0.48 -5.67
CA GLY A 155 9.51 -0.94 -4.51
C GLY A 155 9.45 0.14 -3.44
N GLU A 156 8.68 -0.15 -2.40
CA GLU A 156 8.53 0.74 -1.24
C GLU A 156 8.68 -0.04 0.06
N ALA A 157 9.27 0.64 1.05
CA ALA A 157 9.40 0.13 2.40
C ALA A 157 8.34 0.79 3.29
N CYS A 158 7.22 0.09 3.50
CA CYS A 158 6.09 0.60 4.24
C CYS A 158 6.35 0.56 5.75
N ALA A 159 5.85 1.56 6.48
CA ALA A 159 6.09 1.68 7.91
C ALA A 159 4.82 2.14 8.63
N TRP A 160 3.94 1.19 8.90
CA TRP A 160 2.58 1.46 9.39
C TRP A 160 2.53 1.77 10.89
N GLU A 161 1.61 2.66 11.25
CA GLU A 161 1.23 2.98 12.65
C GLU A 161 2.41 3.40 13.56
N LEU A 162 3.38 4.13 13.00
CA LEU A 162 4.54 4.57 13.73
C LEU A 162 4.28 5.84 14.55
N THR A 163 4.92 5.91 15.72
CA THR A 163 4.79 7.02 16.67
C THR A 163 6.15 7.65 16.97
N GLN A 164 6.16 8.93 17.36
CA GLN A 164 7.38 9.63 17.80
C GLN A 164 7.88 9.20 19.19
N GLY A 165 7.00 8.63 20.03
CA GLY A 165 7.33 8.20 21.40
C GLY A 165 7.60 6.70 21.51
N GLU A 166 8.03 6.26 22.70
CA GLU A 166 8.05 4.83 23.02
C GLU A 166 6.63 4.28 23.04
N CYS A 167 6.33 3.44 22.07
CA CYS A 167 5.03 2.79 21.93
C CYS A 167 5.22 1.34 21.50
N LYS A 168 4.28 0.50 21.92
CA LYS A 168 4.16 -0.88 21.45
C LYS A 168 2.72 -1.16 21.08
N SER A 169 2.51 -1.84 19.96
CA SER A 169 1.21 -2.44 19.60
C SER A 169 1.22 -3.91 19.98
N LYS A 170 0.03 -4.48 20.15
CA LYS A 170 -0.16 -5.93 20.25
C LYS A 170 -1.08 -6.34 19.11
N GLU A 171 -0.59 -7.20 18.22
CA GLU A 171 -1.36 -7.66 17.07
C GLU A 171 -2.35 -8.76 17.46
N ASN A 172 -3.28 -9.07 16.56
CA ASN A 172 -4.27 -10.13 16.74
C ASN A 172 -3.64 -11.51 16.98
N ASN A 173 -2.43 -11.76 16.47
CA ASN A 173 -1.68 -12.99 16.70
C ASN A 173 -1.00 -13.04 18.10
N GLY A 174 -1.15 -11.98 18.90
CA GLY A 174 -0.58 -11.85 20.24
C GLY A 174 0.85 -11.29 20.28
N GLU A 175 1.52 -11.14 19.13
CA GLU A 175 2.86 -10.54 19.06
C GLU A 175 2.81 -9.06 19.48
N THR A 176 3.89 -8.60 20.10
CA THR A 176 4.04 -7.21 20.51
C THR A 176 5.15 -6.57 19.71
N TRP A 177 4.85 -5.47 19.03
CA TRP A 177 5.80 -4.76 18.18
C TRP A 177 6.14 -3.41 18.77
N GLU A 178 7.42 -3.04 18.69
CA GLU A 178 7.79 -1.64 18.88
C GLU A 178 7.18 -0.80 17.75
N ARG A 179 6.74 0.43 18.06
CA ARG A 179 6.15 1.37 17.08
C ARG A 179 6.89 2.72 17.02
N ARG A 180 8.07 2.81 17.64
CA ARG A 180 8.87 4.05 17.65
C ARG A 180 9.53 4.28 16.29
N PHE A 181 9.17 5.38 15.62
CA PHE A 181 9.53 5.68 14.23
C PHE A 181 11.04 5.65 13.98
N ASP A 182 11.81 6.45 14.73
CA ASP A 182 13.24 6.63 14.53
C ASP A 182 14.04 5.34 14.74
N ARG A 183 13.61 4.47 15.66
CA ARG A 183 14.27 3.19 15.94
C ARG A 183 13.97 2.12 14.90
N ILE A 184 12.78 2.18 14.29
CA ILE A 184 12.31 1.19 13.33
C ILE A 184 12.74 1.56 11.93
N VAL A 185 12.37 2.75 11.47
CA VAL A 185 12.53 3.16 10.06
C VAL A 185 13.99 3.28 9.71
N TRP A 186 14.72 4.21 10.34
CA TRP A 186 16.08 4.54 9.89
C TRP A 186 17.02 3.35 9.91
N ARG A 187 16.90 2.47 10.91
CA ARG A 187 17.74 1.27 10.99
C ARG A 187 17.43 0.26 9.89
N LYS A 188 16.16 0.05 9.56
CA LYS A 188 15.72 -1.00 8.63
C LYS A 188 15.75 -0.51 7.18
N LEU A 189 15.37 0.74 6.95
CA LEU A 189 15.30 1.39 5.65
C LEU A 189 16.65 1.36 4.91
N ILE A 190 17.78 1.48 5.62
CA ILE A 190 19.12 1.39 5.00
C ILE A 190 19.31 0.10 4.20
N GLY A 191 18.83 -1.03 4.73
CA GLY A 191 18.97 -2.32 4.04
C GLY A 191 18.15 -2.36 2.75
N PHE A 192 16.92 -1.84 2.82
CA PHE A 192 16.06 -1.68 1.65
C PHE A 192 16.69 -0.74 0.61
N SER A 193 17.15 0.44 1.04
CA SER A 193 17.75 1.43 0.15
C SER A 193 18.98 0.89 -0.57
N GLU A 194 19.86 0.16 0.11
CA GLU A 194 21.00 -0.48 -0.56
C GLU A 194 20.56 -1.59 -1.54
N ALA A 195 19.51 -2.33 -1.22
CA ALA A 195 18.99 -3.35 -2.12
C ALA A 195 18.40 -2.74 -3.41
N MET A 196 17.74 -1.59 -3.30
CA MET A 196 17.09 -0.88 -4.42
C MET A 196 18.04 -0.01 -5.26
N TRP A 197 19.09 0.54 -4.66
CA TRP A 197 20.00 1.47 -5.34
C TRP A 197 21.25 0.80 -5.88
N SER A 198 21.88 -0.06 -5.08
CA SER A 198 23.23 -0.53 -5.37
C SER A 198 23.24 -1.67 -6.40
N PRO A 199 24.30 -1.78 -7.22
CA PRO A 199 24.46 -2.91 -8.15
C PRO A 199 24.42 -4.26 -7.44
N GLN A 200 24.06 -5.32 -8.19
CA GLN A 200 24.00 -6.69 -7.67
C GLN A 200 25.32 -7.18 -7.06
N SER A 201 26.46 -6.64 -7.50
CA SER A 201 27.79 -6.95 -6.97
C SER A 201 28.04 -6.44 -5.55
N VAL A 202 27.28 -5.44 -5.09
CA VAL A 202 27.38 -4.94 -3.72
C VAL A 202 26.68 -5.94 -2.80
N THR A 203 27.42 -6.48 -1.83
CA THR A 203 26.92 -7.41 -0.83
C THR A 203 26.85 -6.72 0.53
N PHE A 204 25.71 -6.89 1.22
CA PHE A 204 25.46 -6.30 2.54
C PHE A 204 26.22 -7.08 3.63
N ASP A 205 27.52 -6.84 3.75
CA ASP A 205 28.37 -7.51 4.72
C ASP A 205 28.31 -6.80 6.09
N LEU A 206 27.44 -7.29 6.99
CA LEU A 206 27.49 -6.93 8.42
C LEU A 206 28.63 -7.63 9.18
N GLY A 207 29.58 -8.27 8.48
CA GLY A 207 30.72 -9.02 9.00
C GLY A 207 31.78 -8.22 9.76
N ARG A 208 31.51 -6.98 10.18
CA ARG A 208 32.22 -6.40 11.34
C ARG A 208 31.68 -6.98 12.64
N SER A 209 31.70 -8.31 12.77
CA SER A 209 31.62 -8.97 14.07
C SER A 209 33.05 -9.13 14.62
N LYS A 210 33.42 -8.28 15.58
CA LYS A 210 34.55 -8.44 16.53
C LYS A 210 35.99 -8.25 16.02
N GLN A 211 36.31 -7.11 15.40
CA GLN A 211 37.69 -6.59 15.42
C GLN A 211 37.71 -5.14 15.91
N ALA A 212 37.74 -4.98 17.24
CA ALA A 212 38.09 -3.82 18.07
C ALA A 212 37.24 -3.94 19.36
N ALA A 213 37.76 -4.01 20.59
CA ALA A 213 39.01 -3.49 21.10
C ALA A 213 39.64 -4.50 22.09
N SER A 214 40.84 -4.96 21.76
CA SER A 214 41.87 -5.24 22.77
C SER A 214 42.74 -3.99 22.82
N TRP A 215 42.41 -3.07 23.71
CA TRP A 215 43.32 -2.07 24.24
C TRP A 215 43.36 -2.28 25.74
#